data_AF-A0AAX3QJF6-F1
#
_entry.id   AF-A0AAX3QJF6-F1
#
_cell.length_a   1.000
_cell.length_b   1.000
_cell.length_c   1.000
_cell.angle_alpha   90.00
_cell.angle_beta   90.00
_cell.angle_gamma   90.00
#
_symmetry.space_group_name_H-M   'P 1'
#
loop_
_entity.id
_entity.type
_entity.pdbx_description
1 polymer ?
#
loop_
_entity_poly.entity_id
_entity_poly.type
_entity_poly.pdbx_seq_one_letter_code
_entity_poly.pdbx_strand_id
1 'polypeptide(L)'
;MGYIDALKDEVAASEIEKQEYLKILYMKSNNLKHLVDEIFNMAKLDANEFPLKEEELDFSEVTREVSLDTLRKANRKYIEFQVNNDSKATILLENQFQIFDYEVHDEGNIRIYSHFGQQGYTNRTFVLNDIEVLKMMMSEDRLEDYFTKLVGGGTIG
;
A
#
# COMPACT_ATOMS: atom_id res chain seq x y z
N MET A 1 8.75 -19.69 9.87
CA MET A 1 8.86 -19.27 11.28
C MET A 1 8.40 -17.83 11.38
N GLY A 2 7.61 -17.47 12.39
CA GLY A 2 7.16 -16.09 12.58
C GLY A 2 8.32 -15.19 13.04
N TYR A 3 8.18 -13.88 12.85
CA TYR A 3 9.18 -12.89 13.31
C TYR A 3 9.45 -12.97 14.82
N ILE A 4 8.42 -13.29 15.61
CA ILE A 4 8.53 -13.54 17.06
C ILE A 4 9.39 -14.77 17.32
N ASP A 5 9.14 -15.86 16.59
CA ASP A 5 9.90 -17.10 16.73
C ASP A 5 11.36 -16.87 16.33
N ALA A 6 11.59 -16.13 15.25
CA ALA A 6 12.95 -15.81 14.78
C ALA A 6 13.75 -14.92 15.76
N LEU A 7 13.07 -14.03 16.50
CA LEU A 7 13.68 -13.26 17.60
C LEU A 7 13.93 -14.13 18.84
N LYS A 8 12.97 -14.99 19.19
CA LYS A 8 13.01 -15.85 20.37
C LYS A 8 14.05 -16.96 20.27
N ASP A 9 14.19 -17.53 19.08
CA ASP A 9 15.11 -18.64 18.80
C ASP A 9 16.52 -18.13 18.46
N GLU A 10 16.79 -16.83 18.64
CA GLU A 10 18.05 -16.14 18.30
C GLU A 10 18.53 -16.37 16.85
N VAL A 11 17.60 -16.68 15.95
CA VAL A 11 17.88 -16.96 14.54
C VAL A 11 18.31 -15.68 13.80
N ALA A 12 17.89 -14.50 14.27
CA ALA A 12 18.36 -13.22 13.75
C ALA A 12 19.83 -12.98 14.13
N ALA A 13 20.71 -13.06 13.13
CA ALA A 13 22.16 -13.10 13.32
C ALA A 13 22.76 -11.71 13.63
N SER A 14 22.12 -10.63 13.18
CA SER A 14 22.60 -9.27 13.36
C SER A 14 21.64 -8.39 14.17
N GLU A 15 22.20 -7.37 14.83
CA GLU A 15 21.38 -6.35 15.53
C GLU A 15 20.45 -5.62 14.55
N ILE A 16 20.86 -5.44 13.30
CA ILE A 16 20.06 -4.80 12.25
C ILE A 16 18.80 -5.63 11.94
N GLU A 17 18.96 -6.95 11.72
CA GLU A 17 17.82 -7.85 11.49
C GLU A 17 16.85 -7.87 12.68
N LYS A 18 17.36 -7.81 13.91
CA LYS A 18 16.52 -7.74 15.11
C LYS A 18 15.68 -6.47 15.14
N GLN A 19 16.26 -5.32 14.81
CA GLN A 19 15.53 -4.04 14.73
C GLN A 19 14.47 -4.06 13.62
N GLU A 20 14.75 -4.69 12.49
CA GLU A 20 13.80 -4.84 11.38
C GLU A 20 12.61 -5.72 11.77
N TYR A 21 12.86 -6.84 12.44
CA TYR A 21 11.79 -7.72 12.94
C TYR A 21 10.93 -7.03 14.00
N LEU A 22 11.53 -6.25 14.89
CA LEU A 22 10.79 -5.43 15.86
C LEU A 22 9.89 -4.39 15.19
N LYS A 23 10.38 -3.73 14.12
CA LYS A 23 9.59 -2.79 13.34
C LYS A 23 8.39 -3.47 12.67
N ILE A 24 8.59 -4.64 12.08
CA ILE A 24 7.51 -5.42 11.45
C ILE A 24 6.47 -5.84 12.50
N LEU A 25 6.92 -6.32 13.65
CA LEU A 25 6.05 -6.69 14.78
C LEU A 25 5.21 -5.52 15.26
N TYR A 26 5.83 -4.34 15.43
CA TYR A 26 5.14 -3.12 15.80
C TYR A 26 4.07 -2.74 14.77
N MET A 27 4.41 -2.73 13.47
CA MET A 27 3.46 -2.43 12.40
C MET A 27 2.29 -3.41 12.38
N LYS A 28 2.55 -4.72 12.46
CA LYS A 28 1.50 -5.76 12.51
C LYS A 28 0.62 -5.63 13.75
N SER A 29 1.20 -5.33 14.91
CA SER A 29 0.45 -5.12 16.15
C SER A 29 -0.49 -3.91 16.06
N ASN A 30 -0.03 -2.81 15.46
CA ASN A 30 -0.88 -1.63 15.25
C ASN A 30 -2.00 -1.91 14.27
N ASN A 31 -1.72 -2.58 13.15
CA ASN A 31 -2.75 -2.97 12.20
C ASN A 31 -3.81 -3.87 12.84
N LEU A 32 -3.38 -4.84 13.67
CA LEU A 32 -4.29 -5.70 14.40
C LEU A 32 -5.15 -4.91 15.39
N LYS A 33 -4.57 -3.95 16.11
CA LYS A 33 -5.32 -3.06 17.00
C LYS A 33 -6.39 -2.29 16.23
N HIS A 34 -6.05 -1.70 15.09
CA HIS A 34 -7.00 -0.98 14.25
C HIS A 34 -8.16 -1.87 13.78
N LEU A 35 -7.87 -3.09 13.32
CA LEU A 35 -8.91 -4.05 12.92
C LEU A 35 -9.84 -4.44 14.08
N VAL A 36 -9.29 -4.65 15.28
CA VAL A 36 -10.09 -4.94 16.48
C VAL A 36 -11.00 -3.77 16.83
N ASP A 37 -10.49 -2.54 16.78
CA ASP A 37 -11.26 -1.33 17.04
C ASP A 37 -12.41 -1.17 16.01
N GLU A 38 -12.15 -1.45 14.73
CA GLU A 38 -13.16 -1.44 13.67
C GLU A 38 -14.27 -2.47 13.90
N ILE A 39 -13.90 -3.73 14.18
CA ILE A 39 -14.88 -4.80 14.44
C ILE A 39 -15.74 -4.45 15.67
N PHE A 40 -15.13 -3.91 16.72
CA PHE A 40 -15.85 -3.49 17.92
C PHE A 40 -16.82 -2.34 17.63
N ASN A 41 -16.43 -1.37 16.80
CA ASN A 41 -17.31 -0.29 16.37
C ASN A 41 -18.47 -0.80 15.50
N MET A 42 -18.22 -1.77 14.60
CA MET A 42 -19.28 -2.44 13.83
C MET A 42 -20.28 -3.15 14.74
N ALA A 43 -19.80 -3.89 15.75
CA ALA A 43 -20.68 -4.57 16.71
C ALA A 43 -21.55 -3.58 17.50
N LYS A 44 -21.01 -2.41 17.88
CA LYS A 44 -21.80 -1.34 18.51
C LYS A 44 -22.85 -0.75 17.58
N LEU A 45 -22.53 -0.60 16.30
CA LEU A 45 -23.49 -0.14 15.29
C LEU A 45 -24.66 -1.14 15.16
N ASP A 46 -24.37 -2.43 15.07
CA ASP A 46 -25.39 -3.50 15.00
C ASP A 46 -26.26 -3.58 16.26
N ALA A 47 -25.66 -3.37 17.43
CA ALA A 47 -26.36 -3.32 18.71
C ALA A 47 -27.15 -2.00 18.92
N ASN A 48 -27.09 -1.06 17.99
CA ASN A 48 -27.64 0.30 18.11
C ASN A 48 -27.11 1.04 19.36
N GLU A 49 -25.90 0.69 19.81
CA GLU A 49 -25.17 1.26 20.96
C GLU A 49 -24.13 2.29 20.51
N PHE A 50 -23.97 2.50 19.20
CA PHE A 50 -23.05 3.50 18.68
C PHE A 50 -23.66 4.91 18.85
N PRO A 51 -23.07 5.79 19.67
CA PRO A 51 -23.60 7.13 19.87
C PRO A 51 -23.38 7.96 18.60
N LEU A 52 -24.45 8.15 17.82
CA LEU A 52 -24.43 9.09 16.71
C LEU A 52 -24.47 10.51 17.26
N LYS A 53 -23.45 11.30 16.92
CA LYS A 53 -23.38 12.72 17.24
C LYS A 53 -23.83 13.48 16.00
N GLU A 54 -25.04 14.04 16.06
CA GLU A 54 -25.56 14.88 14.98
C GLU A 54 -24.77 16.19 14.96
N GLU A 55 -24.11 16.46 13.83
CA GLU A 55 -23.37 17.70 13.57
C GLU A 55 -23.84 18.26 12.21
N GLU A 56 -23.98 19.59 12.11
CA GLU A 56 -24.28 20.25 10.85
C GLU A 56 -23.01 20.26 9.99
N LEU A 57 -23.04 19.55 8.87
CA LEU A 57 -21.91 19.40 7.96
C LEU A 57 -22.25 20.01 6.60
N ASP A 58 -21.27 20.67 5.98
CA ASP A 58 -21.39 21.06 4.58
C ASP A 58 -21.21 19.82 3.69
N PHE A 59 -22.32 19.29 3.20
CA PHE A 59 -22.33 18.13 2.32
C PHE A 59 -21.47 18.32 1.06
N SER A 60 -21.37 19.56 0.56
CA SER A 60 -20.57 19.87 -0.63
C SER A 60 -19.07 19.76 -0.34
N GLU A 61 -18.63 20.20 0.84
CA GLU A 61 -17.25 20.09 1.29
C GLU A 61 -16.86 18.62 1.50
N VAL A 62 -17.66 17.86 2.26
CA VAL A 62 -17.40 16.43 2.54
C VAL A 62 -17.34 15.63 1.25
N THR A 63 -18.29 15.84 0.33
CA THR A 63 -18.32 15.13 -0.96
C THR A 63 -17.09 15.48 -1.80
N ARG A 64 -16.66 16.75 -1.78
CA ARG A 64 -15.45 17.19 -2.49
C ARG A 64 -14.20 16.55 -1.91
N GLU A 65 -14.07 16.45 -0.60
CA GLU A 65 -12.94 15.79 0.06
C GLU A 65 -12.85 14.31 -0.30
N VAL A 66 -13.95 13.56 -0.18
CA VAL A 66 -14.01 12.14 -0.55
C VAL A 66 -13.67 11.94 -2.04
N SER A 67 -14.18 12.82 -2.91
CA SER A 67 -13.88 12.78 -4.34
C SER A 67 -12.41 13.06 -4.64
N LEU A 68 -11.81 14.03 -3.95
CA LEU A 68 -10.38 14.34 -4.09
C LEU A 68 -9.50 13.19 -3.59
N ASP A 69 -9.85 12.56 -2.47
CA ASP A 69 -9.10 11.40 -1.96
C ASP A 69 -9.19 10.21 -2.93
N THR A 70 -10.39 9.95 -3.46
CA THR A 70 -10.61 8.90 -4.48
C THR A 70 -9.79 9.19 -5.74
N LEU A 71 -9.81 10.42 -6.24
CA LEU A 71 -9.02 10.82 -7.41
C LEU A 71 -7.53 10.71 -7.15
N ARG A 72 -7.05 11.08 -5.96
CA ARG A 72 -5.64 10.93 -5.58
C ARG A 72 -5.23 9.48 -5.57
N LYS A 73 -6.04 8.58 -5.00
CA LYS A 73 -5.81 7.12 -5.02
C LYS A 73 -5.75 6.58 -6.45
N ALA A 74 -6.71 6.95 -7.30
CA ALA A 74 -6.78 6.51 -8.69
C ALA A 74 -5.60 7.02 -9.56
N ASN A 75 -5.03 8.18 -9.22
CA ASN A 75 -3.88 8.78 -9.92
C ASN A 75 -2.54 8.51 -9.22
N ARG A 76 -2.49 7.62 -8.21
CA ARG A 76 -1.21 7.24 -7.60
C ARG A 76 -0.33 6.63 -8.67
N LYS A 77 0.90 7.11 -8.74
CA LYS A 77 1.92 6.50 -9.60
C LYS A 77 2.16 5.07 -9.16
N TYR A 78 2.32 4.15 -10.11
CA TYR A 78 2.63 2.76 -9.84
C TYR A 78 3.57 2.16 -10.89
N ILE A 79 4.22 1.07 -10.49
CA ILE A 79 4.89 0.13 -11.38
C ILE A 79 4.01 -1.10 -11.46
N GLU A 80 3.57 -1.46 -12.65
CA GLU A 80 2.79 -2.68 -12.89
C GLU A 80 3.70 -3.77 -13.46
N PHE A 81 3.71 -4.91 -12.79
CA PHE A 81 4.34 -6.15 -13.24
C PHE A 81 3.24 -7.17 -13.52
N GLN A 82 3.22 -7.73 -14.73
CA GLN A 82 2.44 -8.93 -15.02
C GLN A 82 3.35 -10.13 -14.87
N VAL A 83 3.01 -11.03 -13.93
CA VAL A 83 3.81 -12.21 -13.62
C VAL A 83 3.01 -13.49 -13.76
N ASN A 84 3.70 -14.61 -13.97
CA ASN A 84 3.06 -15.93 -14.02
C ASN A 84 2.68 -16.48 -12.62
N ASN A 85 3.22 -15.91 -11.54
CA ASN A 85 2.95 -16.33 -10.17
C ASN A 85 2.98 -15.14 -9.21
N ASP A 86 1.81 -14.56 -8.98
CA ASP A 86 1.62 -13.41 -8.11
C ASP A 86 1.91 -13.72 -6.64
N SER A 87 1.48 -14.88 -6.15
CA SER A 87 1.65 -15.32 -4.76
C SER A 87 3.13 -15.43 -4.37
N LYS A 88 3.98 -15.92 -5.27
CA LYS A 88 5.43 -15.97 -5.03
C LYS A 88 6.05 -14.58 -5.13
N ALA A 89 5.57 -13.76 -6.06
CA ALA A 89 6.05 -12.39 -6.24
C ALA A 89 5.77 -11.52 -5.01
N THR A 90 4.57 -11.60 -4.43
CA THR A 90 4.20 -10.84 -3.22
C THR A 90 5.04 -11.24 -2.01
N ILE A 91 5.35 -12.52 -1.83
CA ILE A 91 6.26 -12.99 -0.78
C ILE A 91 7.65 -12.37 -0.95
N LEU A 92 8.17 -12.26 -2.18
CA LEU A 92 9.46 -11.60 -2.42
C LEU A 92 9.36 -10.09 -2.17
N LEU A 93 8.29 -9.44 -2.62
CA LEU A 93 8.03 -8.03 -2.36
C LEU A 93 8.09 -7.72 -0.87
N GLU A 94 7.43 -8.51 -0.03
CA GLU A 94 7.40 -8.31 1.41
C GLU A 94 8.73 -8.66 2.08
N ASN A 95 9.27 -9.85 1.81
CA ASN A 95 10.41 -10.36 2.59
C ASN A 95 11.76 -9.80 2.13
N GLN A 96 11.93 -9.60 0.82
CA GLN A 96 13.22 -9.20 0.25
C GLN A 96 13.27 -7.70 -0.06
N PHE A 97 12.17 -7.13 -0.56
CA PHE A 97 12.13 -5.71 -0.92
C PHE A 97 11.52 -4.82 0.16
N GLN A 98 10.88 -5.39 1.19
CA GLN A 98 10.16 -4.65 2.23
C GLN A 98 9.08 -3.71 1.63
N ILE A 99 8.44 -4.17 0.55
CA ILE A 99 7.36 -3.47 -0.15
C ILE A 99 6.02 -4.02 0.34
N PHE A 100 5.27 -3.18 1.03
CA PHE A 100 3.93 -3.51 1.56
C PHE A 100 2.81 -2.68 0.91
N ASP A 101 3.16 -1.61 0.19
CA ASP A 101 2.22 -0.74 -0.53
C ASP A 101 2.13 -1.20 -1.99
N TYR A 102 1.40 -2.30 -2.18
CA TYR A 102 1.12 -2.92 -3.46
C TYR A 102 -0.31 -3.46 -3.51
N GLU A 103 -0.84 -3.61 -4.71
CA GLU A 103 -2.14 -4.24 -4.98
C GLU A 103 -1.95 -5.36 -6.00
N VAL A 104 -2.65 -6.47 -5.78
CA VAL A 104 -2.75 -7.58 -6.75
C VAL A 104 -4.10 -7.46 -7.45
N HIS A 105 -4.07 -7.47 -8.77
CA HIS A 105 -5.23 -7.50 -9.65
C HIS A 105 -5.28 -8.83 -10.40
N ASP A 106 -6.36 -9.04 -11.15
CA ASP A 106 -6.55 -10.23 -11.95
C ASP A 106 -5.39 -10.45 -12.96
N GLU A 107 -5.24 -11.70 -13.39
CA GLU A 107 -4.24 -12.12 -14.40
C GLU A 107 -2.77 -11.87 -13.98
N GLY A 108 -2.49 -11.91 -12.68
CA GLY A 108 -1.14 -11.79 -12.14
C GLY A 108 -0.54 -10.38 -12.26
N ASN A 109 -1.39 -9.36 -12.38
CA ASN A 109 -0.97 -7.97 -12.42
C ASN A 109 -0.75 -7.44 -11.00
N ILE A 110 0.47 -7.02 -10.71
CA ILE A 110 0.85 -6.45 -9.41
C ILE A 110 1.23 -4.99 -9.61
N ARG A 111 0.52 -4.09 -8.93
CA ARG A 111 0.85 -2.66 -8.88
C ARG A 111 1.60 -2.33 -7.62
N ILE A 112 2.78 -1.74 -7.77
CA ILE A 112 3.64 -1.31 -6.68
C ILE A 112 3.65 0.22 -6.65
N TYR A 113 3.28 0.81 -5.53
CA TYR A 113 3.13 2.28 -5.37
C TYR A 113 4.35 2.96 -4.74
N SER A 114 5.48 2.24 -4.65
CA SER A 114 6.73 2.70 -4.04
C SER A 114 7.95 2.23 -4.82
N HIS A 115 9.16 2.58 -4.36
CA HIS A 115 10.43 2.08 -4.92
C HIS A 115 10.63 2.36 -6.42
N PHE A 116 10.07 3.48 -6.91
CA PHE A 116 10.26 3.95 -8.28
C PHE A 116 11.75 4.07 -8.63
N GLY A 117 12.12 3.64 -9.84
CA GLY A 117 13.51 3.57 -10.29
C GLY A 117 14.19 2.23 -10.01
N GLN A 118 13.61 1.38 -9.16
CA GLN A 118 14.16 0.05 -8.85
C GLN A 118 13.53 -1.08 -9.69
N GLN A 119 12.63 -0.76 -10.65
CA GLN A 119 11.91 -1.77 -11.43
C GLN A 119 12.82 -2.77 -12.16
N GLY A 120 14.02 -2.34 -12.61
CA GLY A 120 15.00 -3.24 -13.21
C GLY A 120 15.61 -4.23 -12.22
N TYR A 121 15.84 -3.80 -10.97
CA TYR A 121 16.30 -4.67 -9.89
C TYR A 121 15.18 -5.64 -9.47
N THR A 122 13.95 -5.14 -9.28
CA THR A 122 12.77 -5.97 -8.99
C THR A 122 12.56 -7.06 -10.04
N ASN A 123 12.60 -6.69 -11.32
CA ASN A 123 12.49 -7.62 -12.44
C ASN A 123 13.56 -8.71 -12.41
N ARG A 124 14.82 -8.31 -12.23
CA ARG A 124 15.94 -9.26 -12.18
C ARG A 124 15.74 -10.26 -11.05
N THR A 125 15.34 -9.82 -9.87
CA THR A 125 15.11 -10.70 -8.73
C THR A 125 13.93 -11.63 -8.97
N PHE A 126 12.83 -11.16 -9.59
CA PHE A 126 11.72 -12.04 -9.98
C PHE A 126 12.21 -13.15 -10.90
N VAL A 127 12.91 -12.79 -11.98
CA VAL A 127 13.44 -13.78 -12.94
C VAL A 127 14.44 -14.75 -12.29
N LEU A 128 15.32 -14.27 -11.41
CA LEU A 128 16.27 -15.12 -10.67
C LEU A 128 15.60 -16.06 -9.67
N ASN A 129 14.36 -15.77 -9.28
CA ASN A 129 13.55 -16.61 -8.40
C ASN A 129 12.46 -17.35 -9.19
N ASP A 130 12.68 -17.66 -10.48
CA ASP A 130 11.77 -18.43 -11.33
C ASP A 130 10.35 -17.82 -11.43
N ILE A 131 10.25 -16.49 -11.41
CA ILE A 131 9.02 -15.76 -11.69
C ILE A 131 9.19 -15.10 -13.06
N GLU A 132 8.38 -15.51 -14.02
CA GLU A 132 8.38 -14.93 -15.36
C GLU A 132 7.65 -13.59 -15.32
N VAL A 133 8.28 -12.55 -15.86
CA VAL A 133 7.67 -11.23 -16.03
C VAL A 133 7.24 -11.08 -17.48
N LEU A 134 5.94 -11.14 -17.72
CA LEU A 134 5.32 -11.06 -19.05
C LEU A 134 5.25 -9.62 -19.57
N LYS A 135 5.00 -8.68 -18.65
CA LYS A 135 4.87 -7.27 -18.94
C LYS A 135 5.39 -6.47 -17.75
N MET A 136 6.05 -5.36 -18.05
CA MET A 136 6.35 -4.33 -17.07
C MET A 136 5.98 -2.97 -17.67
N MET A 137 5.21 -2.19 -16.92
CA MET A 137 4.92 -0.81 -17.28
C MET A 137 5.05 0.07 -16.05
N MET A 138 5.55 1.27 -16.26
CA MET A 138 5.33 2.35 -15.32
C MET A 138 4.01 2.99 -15.71
N SER A 139 3.18 3.36 -14.75
CA SER A 139 2.15 4.36 -15.04
C SER A 139 2.88 5.58 -15.61
N GLU A 140 2.63 5.92 -16.88
CA GLU A 140 3.13 7.18 -17.44
C GLU A 140 2.64 8.30 -16.52
N ASP A 141 3.51 9.24 -16.17
CA ASP A 141 3.05 10.50 -15.60
C ASP A 141 2.24 11.18 -16.71
N ARG A 142 0.92 11.03 -16.67
CA ARG A 142 0.00 11.88 -17.40
C ARG A 142 -1.11 12.29 -16.44
N LEU A 143 -1.17 13.54 -15.99
CA LEU A 143 -0.70 14.77 -16.67
C LEU A 143 -0.33 15.93 -15.71
N GLU A 144 0.34 16.93 -16.29
CA GLU A 144 -0.13 18.32 -16.47
C GLU A 144 -1.56 18.66 -15.91
N ASP A 145 -2.51 17.70 -15.86
CA ASP A 145 -3.88 17.69 -15.33
C ASP A 145 -4.02 17.64 -13.81
N TYR A 146 -3.00 17.12 -13.10
CA TYR A 146 -2.89 17.32 -11.66
C TYR A 146 -2.52 18.79 -11.35
N PHE A 147 -1.83 19.49 -12.28
CA PHE A 147 -1.31 20.86 -12.12
C PHE A 147 -2.24 22.00 -12.61
N THR A 148 -3.15 21.82 -13.59
CA THR A 148 -4.19 22.84 -13.91
C THR A 148 -5.29 22.92 -12.83
N LYS A 149 -5.58 21.83 -12.12
CA LYS A 149 -6.65 21.76 -11.10
C LYS A 149 -6.27 22.32 -9.74
N LEU A 150 -4.97 22.44 -9.42
CA LEU A 150 -4.52 22.83 -8.08
C LEU A 150 -4.23 24.34 -7.94
N VAL A 151 -3.42 25.00 -8.80
CA VAL A 151 -3.02 26.42 -8.53
C VAL A 151 -2.54 27.32 -9.70
N GLY A 152 -1.90 26.86 -10.78
CA GLY A 152 -0.93 27.72 -11.49
C GLY A 152 -1.31 28.23 -12.89
N GLY A 153 -2.28 29.15 -13.00
CA GLY A 153 -2.64 29.82 -14.27
C GLY A 153 -2.96 31.31 -14.15
N GLY A 154 -2.45 31.98 -13.12
CA GLY A 154 -2.56 33.42 -12.96
C GLY A 154 -1.42 34.15 -13.66
N THR A 155 -1.49 34.31 -14.98
CA THR A 155 -0.84 35.44 -15.64
C THR A 155 -1.93 36.44 -15.98
N ILE A 156 -2.13 37.40 -15.08
CA ILE A 156 -2.70 38.69 -15.45
C ILE A 156 -1.65 39.33 -16.37
N GLY A 157 -2.01 39.45 -17.64
CA GLY A 157 -1.28 40.20 -18.67
C GLY A 157 -2.28 40.97 -19.50
#